data_AF-A0A810BJV8-F1
#
_entry.id   AF-A0A810BJV8-F1
#
_cell.length_a   1.000
_cell.length_b   1.000
_cell.length_c   1.000
_cell.angle_alpha   90.00
_cell.angle_beta   90.00
_cell.angle_gamma   90.00
#
_symmetry.space_group_name_H-M   'P 1'
#
loop_
_entity.id
_entity.type
_entity.pdbx_description
1 polymer ?
#
loop_
_entity_poly.entity_id
_entity_poly.type
_entity_poly.pdbx_seq_one_letter_code
_entity_poly.pdbx_strand_id
1 'polypeptide(L)'
;MPKDKANPAAVQQVDGGERRQFVETTTISKPGGVGEHFLSKKALCEKVGLTFPFIWQMIREGKFPQGRAVGSRTLWVASEIDAWILARPARAYRKSAEAP
;
A
#
# COMPACT_ATOMS: atom_id res chain seq x y z
N MET A 1 -39.92 -27.56 13.75
CA MET A 1 -39.71 -27.46 15.21
C MET A 1 -40.94 -28.05 15.89
N PRO A 2 -40.79 -28.97 16.86
CA PRO A 2 -40.01 -28.79 18.08
C PRO A 2 -38.84 -29.79 18.23
N LYS A 3 -38.02 -29.52 19.23
CA LYS A 3 -36.69 -30.08 19.54
C LYS A 3 -36.84 -31.15 20.61
N ASP A 4 -36.07 -32.23 20.54
CA ASP A 4 -35.54 -32.89 21.75
C ASP A 4 -34.27 -33.69 21.45
N LYS A 5 -33.44 -33.74 22.48
CA LYS A 5 -31.98 -33.93 22.49
C LYS A 5 -31.55 -35.39 22.26
N ALA A 6 -30.42 -35.56 21.58
CA ALA A 6 -29.44 -36.60 21.94
C ALA A 6 -28.05 -36.26 21.35
N ASN A 7 -27.12 -35.92 22.23
CA ASN A 7 -25.69 -36.23 22.07
C ASN A 7 -25.44 -37.41 23.00
N PRO A 8 -24.73 -38.47 22.57
CA PRO A 8 -23.34 -38.57 23.01
C PRO A 8 -22.43 -39.30 22.02
N ALA A 9 -21.21 -38.80 21.83
CA ALA A 9 -19.98 -39.58 22.09
C ALA A 9 -18.75 -38.75 21.72
N ALA A 10 -18.06 -38.29 22.76
CA ALA A 10 -16.65 -37.96 22.65
C ALA A 10 -15.85 -39.27 22.59
N VAL A 11 -14.99 -39.42 21.59
CA VAL A 11 -13.75 -40.19 21.72
C VAL A 11 -12.63 -39.41 21.03
N GLN A 12 -11.71 -38.93 21.86
CA GLN A 12 -10.43 -38.35 21.48
C GLN A 12 -9.40 -39.47 21.34
N GLN A 13 -8.55 -39.41 20.30
CA GLN A 13 -7.19 -39.95 20.32
C GLN A 13 -6.45 -39.34 19.10
N VAL A 14 -5.75 -38.22 19.27
CA VAL A 14 -4.28 -38.05 19.30
C VAL A 14 -3.46 -38.98 18.40
N ASP A 15 -2.88 -38.43 17.33
CA ASP A 15 -1.58 -38.89 16.83
C ASP A 15 -0.78 -37.70 16.29
N GLY A 16 0.48 -37.64 16.70
CA GLY A 16 1.37 -36.49 16.59
C GLY A 16 1.92 -36.34 15.19
N GLY A 17 1.48 -35.29 14.49
CA GLY A 17 2.18 -34.74 13.34
C GLY A 17 2.41 -33.26 13.58
N GLU A 18 3.67 -32.88 13.82
CA GLU A 18 4.13 -31.49 13.88
C GLU A 18 3.76 -30.78 12.58
N ARG A 19 2.56 -30.17 12.54
CA ARG A 19 2.20 -29.20 11.51
C ARG A 19 3.00 -27.94 11.80
N ARG A 20 4.18 -27.84 11.18
CA ARG A 20 4.88 -26.58 11.02
C ARG A 20 3.93 -25.63 10.29
N GLN A 21 3.22 -24.82 11.07
CA GLN A 21 2.48 -23.68 10.56
C GLN A 21 3.52 -22.68 10.07
N PHE A 22 3.91 -22.81 8.80
CA PHE A 22 4.48 -21.68 8.09
C PHE A 22 3.35 -20.65 8.00
N VAL A 23 3.40 -19.67 8.91
CA VAL A 23 2.65 -18.44 8.74
C VAL A 23 3.30 -17.71 7.58
N GLU A 24 2.90 -18.05 6.36
CA GLU A 24 3.07 -17.13 5.25
C GLU A 24 2.18 -15.93 5.56
N THR A 25 2.76 -14.94 6.23
CA THR A 25 2.28 -13.56 6.21
C THR A 25 2.47 -13.02 4.79
N THR A 26 1.76 -13.63 3.83
CA THR A 26 1.46 -13.01 2.55
C THR A 26 0.57 -11.83 2.87
N THR A 27 1.24 -10.70 3.12
CA THR A 27 0.66 -9.39 3.00
C THR A 27 0.13 -9.33 1.57
N ILE A 28 -1.20 -9.44 1.43
CA ILE A 28 -1.88 -9.14 0.17
C ILE A 28 -1.66 -7.65 -0.09
N SER A 29 -0.53 -7.33 -0.71
CA SER A 29 -0.39 -6.17 -1.57
C SER A 29 -1.39 -6.37 -2.69
N LYS A 30 -2.57 -5.76 -2.53
CA LYS A 30 -3.64 -5.83 -3.53
C LYS A 30 -3.04 -5.45 -4.90
N PRO A 31 -3.06 -6.34 -5.90
CA PRO A 31 -2.57 -6.01 -7.22
C PRO A 31 -3.41 -4.86 -7.75
N GLY A 32 -2.71 -3.78 -8.13
CA GLY A 32 -3.26 -2.58 -8.73
C GLY A 32 -4.03 -2.93 -10.00
N GLY A 33 -5.35 -3.01 -9.88
CA GLY A 33 -6.24 -2.77 -11.00
C GLY A 33 -6.21 -1.28 -11.31
N VAL A 34 -6.07 -0.95 -12.58
CA VAL A 34 -6.23 0.38 -13.16
C VAL A 34 -7.52 1.04 -12.66
N GLY A 35 -7.44 1.77 -11.55
CA GLY A 35 -8.60 2.33 -10.87
C GLY A 35 -8.18 3.19 -9.69
N GLU A 36 -8.89 4.29 -9.51
CA GLU A 36 -8.68 5.35 -8.53
C GLU A 36 -8.59 4.82 -7.09
N HIS A 37 -7.40 4.39 -6.68
CA HIS A 37 -7.12 4.09 -5.29
C HIS A 37 -6.50 5.30 -4.62
N PHE A 38 -6.84 5.49 -3.35
CA PHE A 38 -6.26 6.51 -2.51
C PHE A 38 -4.91 6.06 -1.95
N LEU A 39 -3.92 6.94 -2.01
CA LEU A 39 -2.63 6.79 -1.38
C LEU A 39 -2.64 7.42 0.01
N SER A 40 -2.18 6.65 1.00
CA SER A 40 -1.80 7.21 2.29
C SER A 40 -0.51 8.04 2.15
N LYS A 41 -0.23 8.89 3.15
CA LYS A 41 1.06 9.61 3.22
C LYS A 41 2.28 8.69 3.06
N LYS A 42 2.26 7.50 3.69
CA LYS A 42 3.35 6.53 3.59
C LYS A 42 3.51 6.03 2.14
N ALA A 43 2.41 5.56 1.54
CA ALA A 43 2.41 5.07 0.17
C ALA A 43 2.79 6.16 -0.85
N LEU A 44 2.40 7.42 -0.59
CA LEU A 44 2.79 8.56 -1.40
C LEU A 44 4.30 8.78 -1.41
N CYS A 45 4.93 8.80 -0.23
CA CYS A 45 6.38 8.96 -0.10
C CYS A 45 7.12 7.80 -0.76
N GLU A 46 6.66 6.56 -0.56
CA GLU A 46 7.24 5.36 -1.19
C GLU A 46 7.13 5.40 -2.72
N LYS A 47 5.97 5.79 -3.25
CA LYS A 47 5.72 5.86 -4.69
C LYS A 47 6.53 6.96 -5.38
N VAL A 48 6.64 8.13 -4.75
CA VAL A 48 7.29 9.31 -5.34
C VAL A 48 8.80 9.34 -5.06
N GLY A 49 9.28 8.63 -4.03
CA GLY A 49 10.68 8.62 -3.62
C GLY A 49 11.14 9.95 -2.99
N LEU A 50 10.20 10.78 -2.52
CA LEU A 50 10.48 12.07 -1.88
C LEU A 50 10.02 12.08 -0.44
N THR A 51 10.69 12.89 0.38
CA THR A 51 10.29 13.06 1.78
C THR A 51 9.03 13.92 1.88
N PHE A 52 8.21 13.65 2.89
CA PHE A 52 6.96 14.38 3.08
C PHE A 52 7.14 15.90 3.27
N PRO A 53 8.15 16.42 3.99
CA PRO A 53 8.36 17.87 4.09
C PRO A 53 8.56 18.54 2.73
N PHE A 54 9.29 17.89 1.83
CA PHE A 54 9.49 18.39 0.47
C PHE A 54 8.21 18.33 -0.37
N ILE A 55 7.46 17.23 -0.27
CA ILE A 55 6.14 17.11 -0.90
C ILE A 55 5.20 18.22 -0.40
N TRP A 56 5.17 18.47 0.91
CA TRP A 56 4.35 19.52 1.51
C TRP A 56 4.74 20.91 0.99
N GLN A 57 6.04 21.19 0.87
CA GLN A 57 6.50 22.42 0.24
C GLN A 57 5.98 22.54 -1.20
N MET A 58 6.08 21.49 -2.02
CA MET A 58 5.56 21.51 -3.39
C MET A 58 4.04 21.68 -3.45
N ILE A 59 3.28 21.11 -2.50
CA ILE A 59 1.83 21.32 -2.39
C ILE A 59 1.53 22.80 -2.13
N ARG A 60 2.25 23.43 -1.20
CA ARG A 60 2.12 24.87 -0.91
C ARG A 60 2.50 25.75 -2.10
N GLU A 61 3.46 25.32 -2.90
CA GLU A 61 3.88 25.99 -4.13
C GLU A 61 2.96 25.69 -5.33
N GLY A 62 1.95 24.83 -5.18
CA GLY A 62 1.05 24.44 -6.28
C GLY A 62 1.70 23.53 -7.34
N LYS A 63 2.86 22.93 -7.04
CA LYS A 63 3.65 22.08 -7.96
C LYS A 63 3.37 20.59 -7.80
N PHE A 64 2.56 20.20 -6.81
CA PHE A 64 2.22 18.82 -6.51
C PHE A 64 0.71 18.68 -6.26
N PRO A 65 0.07 17.55 -6.65
CA PRO A 65 -1.36 17.34 -6.44
C PRO A 65 -1.79 17.46 -4.97
N GLN A 66 -2.92 18.11 -4.72
CA GLN A 66 -3.43 18.29 -3.37
C GLN A 66 -4.01 16.98 -2.80
N GLY A 67 -3.81 16.79 -1.49
CA GLY A 67 -4.47 15.70 -0.77
C GLY A 67 -5.94 16.05 -0.51
N ARG A 68 -6.80 15.04 -0.57
CA ARG A 68 -8.23 15.13 -0.26
C ARG A 68 -8.47 14.66 1.17
N ALA A 69 -9.28 15.40 1.91
CA ALA A 69 -9.75 14.97 3.22
C ALA A 69 -10.81 13.86 3.04
N VAL A 70 -10.55 12.68 3.60
CA VAL A 70 -11.44 11.52 3.62
C VAL A 70 -11.64 11.13 5.07
N GLY A 71 -12.71 11.68 5.67
CA GLY A 71 -12.95 11.60 7.12
C GLY A 71 -11.83 12.28 7.91
N SER A 72 -11.17 11.54 8.80
CA SER A 72 -10.06 12.04 9.62
C SER A 72 -8.69 11.96 8.95
N ARG A 73 -8.61 11.45 7.72
CA ARG A 73 -7.36 11.19 7.01
C ARG A 73 -7.23 12.07 5.77
N THR A 74 -6.01 12.47 5.44
CA THR A 74 -5.69 13.07 4.15
C THR A 74 -5.10 12.00 3.24
N LEU A 75 -5.67 11.86 2.05
CA LEU A 75 -5.29 10.86 1.05
C LEU A 75 -5.12 11.49 -0.34
N TRP A 76 -4.35 10.87 -1.22
CA TRP A 76 -4.10 11.37 -2.58
C TRP A 76 -4.64 10.39 -3.62
N VAL A 77 -5.18 10.87 -4.73
CA VAL A 77 -5.64 9.97 -5.81
C VAL A 77 -4.42 9.43 -6.54
N ALA A 78 -4.26 8.11 -6.59
CA ALA A 78 -3.09 7.49 -7.21
C ALA A 78 -2.90 7.91 -8.67
N SER A 79 -3.99 7.98 -9.44
CA SER A 79 -3.96 8.40 -10.85
C SER A 79 -3.47 9.84 -11.05
N GLU A 80 -3.78 10.77 -10.14
CA GLU A 80 -3.25 12.14 -10.19
C GLU A 80 -1.74 12.15 -9.91
N ILE A 81 -1.29 11.31 -8.98
CA ILE A 81 0.14 11.17 -8.69
C ILE A 81 0.88 10.54 -9.86
N ASP A 82 0.31 9.50 -10.49
CA ASP A 82 0.88 8.88 -11.69
C ASP A 82 0.98 9.87 -12.84
N ALA A 83 -0.08 10.64 -13.12
CA ALA A 83 -0.07 11.70 -14.12
C ALA A 83 1.00 12.76 -13.81
N TRP A 84 1.14 13.15 -12.55
CA TRP A 84 2.19 14.08 -12.12
C TRP A 84 3.60 13.51 -12.33
N ILE A 85 3.84 12.23 -12.04
CA ILE A 85 5.14 11.56 -12.28
C ILE A 85 5.48 11.59 -13.77
N LEU A 86 4.52 11.21 -14.63
CA LEU A 86 4.71 11.12 -16.07
C LEU A 86 4.89 12.49 -16.74
N ALA A 87 4.30 13.54 -16.19
CA ALA A 87 4.43 14.90 -16.70
C ALA A 87 5.81 15.52 -16.43
N ARG A 88 6.62 14.96 -15.54
CA ARG A 88 7.94 15.53 -15.24
C ARG A 88 8.91 15.26 -16.37
N PRO A 89 9.69 16.26 -16.82
CA PRO A 89 10.70 16.05 -17.83
C PRO A 89 11.75 15.07 -17.31
N ALA A 90 12.10 14.08 -18.13
CA ALA A 90 13.21 13.19 -17.84
C ALA A 90 14.50 14.03 -17.76
N ARG A 91 15.00 14.24 -16.55
CA ARG A 91 16.31 14.88 -16.37
C ARG A 91 17.36 13.82 -16.60
N ALA A 92 18.23 14.04 -17.58
CA ALA A 92 19.40 13.19 -17.74
C ALA A 92 20.15 13.16 -16.40
N TYR A 93 20.32 11.95 -15.86
CA TYR A 93 21.26 11.77 -14.77
C TYR A 93 22.61 12.23 -15.29
N ARG A 94 23.21 13.24 -14.66
CA ARG A 94 24.55 13.67 -15.02
C ARG A 94 25.47 12.49 -14.72
N LYS A 95 25.82 11.72 -15.74
CA LYS A 95 26.94 10.79 -15.65
C LYS A 95 28.13 11.65 -15.24
N SER A 96 28.70 11.41 -14.05
CA SER A 96 29.96 12.04 -13.66
C SER A 96 30.93 11.82 -14.81
N ALA A 97 31.55 12.92 -15.24
CA ALA A 97 32.54 12.91 -16.31
C ALA A 97 33.52 11.76 -16.07
N GLU A 98 33.63 10.88 -17.06
CA GLU A 98 34.74 9.95 -17.19
C GLU A 98 36.02 10.79 -17.10
N ALA A 99 36.82 10.54 -16.06
CA ALA A 99 38.09 11.22 -15.86
C ALA A 99 39.10 10.73 -16.90
N PRO A 100 39.94 11.62 -17.47
CA PRO A 100 40.91 11.30 -18.52
C PRO A 100 42.05 10.40 -18.04
#